data_AF-A0A5U6IKE6-F1
#
_entry.id   AF-A0A5U6IKE6-F1
#
_cell.length_a   1.000
_cell.length_b   1.000
_cell.length_c   1.000
_cell.angle_alpha   90.00
_cell.angle_beta   90.00
_cell.angle_gamma   90.00
#
_symmetry.space_group_name_H-M   'P 1'
#
loop_
_entity.id
_entity.type
_entity.pdbx_description
1 polymer ?
#
loop_
_entity_poly.entity_id
_entity_poly.type
_entity_poly.pdbx_seq_one_letter_code
_entity_poly.pdbx_strand_id
1 'polypeptide(L)' 'MNVFISICIPSYNRAEFLEPLLDSIYNQDYCLKNNDFEVIVCEDKSPQRDEINSIIENYK' A
#
# COMPACT_ATOMS: atom_id res chain seq x y z
N MET A 1 14.92 7.14 -9.44
CA MET A 1 13.76 6.44 -10.03
C MET A 1 12.92 7.46 -10.75
N ASN A 2 12.49 7.18 -11.98
CA ASN A 2 11.41 7.95 -12.60
C ASN A 2 10.13 7.17 -12.34
N VAL A 3 9.22 7.73 -11.54
CA VAL A 3 7.95 7.08 -11.20
C VAL A 3 6.92 7.46 -12.25
N PHE A 4 6.30 6.47 -12.88
CA PHE A 4 5.23 6.64 -13.87
C PHE A 4 3.84 6.69 -13.22
N ILE A 5 3.60 5.85 -12.19
CA ILE A 5 2.32 5.77 -11.47
C ILE A 5 2.54 5.88 -9.96
N SER A 6 1.83 6.80 -9.31
CA SER A 6 1.74 6.86 -7.85
C SER A 6 0.34 6.44 -7.39
N ILE A 7 0.27 5.44 -6.52
CA ILE A 7 -0.98 4.93 -5.94
C ILE A 7 -1.08 5.45 -4.51
N CYS A 8 -1.92 6.46 -4.30
CA CYS A 8 -2.08 7.13 -3.00
C CYS A 8 -3.27 6.57 -2.23
N ILE A 9 -3.04 5.98 -1.06
CA ILE A 9 -4.05 5.30 -0.25
C ILE A 9 -4.16 6.00 1.11
N PRO A 10 -5.26 6.70 1.41
CA PRO A 10 -5.56 7.11 2.78
C PRO A 10 -5.95 5.89 3.62
N SER A 11 -5.41 5.77 4.83
CA SER A 11 -5.68 4.64 5.73
C SER A 11 -6.15 5.11 7.11
N TYR A 12 -7.32 4.64 7.53
CA TYR A 12 -7.93 4.96 8.82
C TYR A 12 -8.94 3.88 9.26
N ASN A 13 -8.77 3.34 10.47
CA ASN A 13 -9.67 2.39 11.17
C ASN A 13 -10.13 1.16 10.38
N ARG A 14 -9.33 0.69 9.42
CA ARG A 14 -9.66 -0.40 8.49
C ARG A 14 -8.45 -1.26 8.12
N ALA A 15 -7.61 -1.58 9.11
CA ALA A 15 -6.37 -2.34 8.88
C ALA A 15 -6.62 -3.70 8.20
N GLU A 16 -7.72 -4.38 8.54
CA GLU A 16 -8.11 -5.69 7.97
C GLU A 16 -8.24 -5.70 6.43
N PHE A 17 -8.49 -4.55 5.80
CA PHE A 17 -8.62 -4.43 4.36
C PHE A 17 -7.32 -4.03 3.67
N LEU A 18 -6.28 -3.64 4.41
CA LEU A 18 -5.04 -3.12 3.85
C LEU A 18 -4.24 -4.21 3.14
N GLU A 19 -4.09 -5.39 3.73
CA GLU A 19 -3.36 -6.51 3.12
C GLU A 19 -4.04 -6.99 1.83
N PRO A 20 -5.35 -7.31 1.79
CA PRO A 20 -6.04 -7.65 0.53
C PRO A 20 -5.97 -6.54 -0.53
N LEU A 21 -5.98 -5.27 -0.13
CA LEU A 21 -5.82 -4.14 -1.04
C LEU A 21 -4.41 -4.11 -1.66
N LEU A 22 -3.36 -4.23 -0.84
CA LEU A 22 -1.98 -4.25 -1.30
C LEU A 22 -1.73 -5.47 -2.20
N ASP A 23 -2.18 -6.65 -1.82
CA ASP A 23 -2.15 -7.85 -2.66
C ASP A 23 -2.81 -7.60 -4.02
N SER A 24 -3.98 -6.94 -4.04
CA SER A 24 -4.65 -6.65 -5.30
C SER A 24 -3.85 -5.73 -6.21
N ILE A 25 -3.10 -4.77 -5.65
CA ILE A 25 -2.25 -3.82 -6.37
C ILE A 25 -1.00 -4.52 -6.92
N TYR A 26 -0.27 -5.24 -6.06
CA TYR A 26 0.98 -5.90 -6.46
C TYR A 26 0.75 -7.07 -7.42
N ASN A 27 -0.45 -7.66 -7.44
CA ASN A 27 -0.85 -8.67 -8.41
C ASN A 27 -1.41 -8.12 -9.73
N GLN A 28 -1.46 -6.80 -9.94
CA GLN A 28 -1.83 -6.25 -11.25
C GLN A 28 -0.75 -6.56 -12.29
N ASP A 29 -1.17 -6.85 -13.53
CA ASP A 29 -0.27 -7.14 -14.66
C ASP A 29 0.84 -6.10 -14.87
N TYR A 30 0.53 -4.81 -14.61
CA TYR A 30 1.50 -3.74 -14.73
C TYR A 30 2.59 -3.84 -13.66
N CYS A 31 2.19 -4.00 -12.39
CA CYS A 31 3.08 -4.04 -11.23
C CYS A 31 3.97 -5.29 -11.24
N LEU A 32 3.50 -6.41 -11.82
CA LEU A 32 4.30 -7.62 -12.01
C LEU A 32 5.40 -7.46 -13.07
N LYS A 33 5.19 -6.58 -14.06
CA LYS A 33 6.07 -6.41 -15.22
C LYS A 33 6.97 -5.18 -15.15
N ASN A 34 6.63 -4.21 -14.31
CA ASN A 34 7.29 -2.91 -14.23
C ASN A 34 7.49 -2.50 -12.77
N ASN A 35 8.57 -1.76 -12.51
CA ASN A 35 8.94 -1.27 -11.17
C ASN A 35 8.95 0.27 -11.08
N ASP A 36 8.39 0.96 -12.08
CA ASP A 36 8.28 2.42 -12.13
C ASP A 36 6.96 2.91 -11.53
N PHE A 37 6.56 2.31 -10.41
CA PHE A 37 5.39 2.72 -9.64
C PHE A 37 5.75 2.84 -8.15
N GLU A 38 4.91 3.54 -7.41
CA GLU A 38 5.01 3.62 -5.95
C GLU A 38 3.63 3.50 -5.32
N VAL A 39 3.58 2.93 -4.12
CA VAL A 39 2.40 2.88 -3.28
C VAL A 39 2.65 3.74 -2.05
N ILE A 40 1.84 4.78 -1.86
CA ILE A 40 1.98 5.72 -0.75
C ILE A 40 0.77 5.55 0.17
N VAL A 41 1.01 5.03 1.37
CA VAL A 41 -0.02 4.90 2.39
C VAL A 41 0.04 6.09 3.34
N CYS A 42 -1.01 6.91 3.33
CA CYS A 42 -1.18 8.04 4.23
C CYS A 42 -2.00 7.61 5.45
N GLU A 43 -1.31 7.23 6.52
CA GLU A 43 -1.91 6.89 7.83
C GLU A 43 -2.33 8.18 8.57
N ASP A 44 -3.62 8.32 8.90
CA ASP A 44 -4.18 9.53 9.53
C ASP A 44 -4.50 9.33 11.04
N LYS A 45 -3.48 8.99 11.84
CA LYS A 45 -3.56 8.82 13.30
C LYS A 45 -4.66 7.83 13.75
N SER A 46 -4.92 6.81 12.96
CA SER A 46 -5.72 5.64 13.27
C SER A 46 -5.37 5.06 14.64
N PRO A 47 -6.34 4.56 15.42
CA PRO A 47 -6.09 3.70 16.57
C PRO A 47 -5.40 2.38 16.19
N GLN A 48 -5.46 1.97 14.92
CA GLN A 48 -4.83 0.76 14.38
C GLN A 48 -3.48 1.03 13.70
N ARG A 49 -2.81 2.16 13.97
CA ARG A 49 -1.57 2.55 13.29
C ARG A 49 -0.46 1.49 13.35
N ASP A 50 -0.33 0.78 14.47
CA ASP A 50 0.71 -0.23 14.65
C ASP A 50 0.42 -1.47 13.79
N GLU A 51 -0.85 -1.86 13.69
CA GLU A 51 -1.31 -2.93 12.81
C GLU A 51 -1.12 -2.55 11.33
N ILE A 52 -1.54 -1.34 10.95
CA ILE A 52 -1.31 -0.77 9.61
C ILE A 52 0.18 -0.79 9.27
N ASN A 53 1.05 -0.33 10.17
CA ASN A 53 2.48 -0.32 9.95
C ASN A 53 3.03 -1.75 9.81
N SER A 54 2.59 -2.70 10.63
CA SER A 54 3.02 -4.10 10.56
C SER A 54 2.66 -4.76 9.21
N ILE A 55 1.50 -4.42 8.63
CA ILE A 55 1.11 -4.89 7.30
C ILE A 55 2.03 -4.28 6.23
N ILE A 56 2.31 -2.98 6.29
CA ILE A 56 3.15 -2.27 5.30
C ILE A 56 4.58 -2.83 5.27
N GLU A 57 5.15 -3.26 6.40
CA GLU A 57 6.50 -3.85 6.44
C GLU A 57 6.63 -5.11 5.57
N ASN A 58 5.53 -5.83 5.29
CA ASN A 58 5.53 -7.02 4.43
C ASN A 58 5.68 -6.71 2.93
N TYR A 59 5.54 -5.45 2.51
CA TYR A 59 5.54 -5.03 1.10
C TYR A 59 6.71 -4.10 0.73
N LYS A 60 7.72 -3.99 1.60
CA LYS A 60 8.93 -3.19 1.37
C LYS A 60 9.99 -3.89 0.52
#